data_AF-A0A8D5JSL8-F1
#
_entry.id   AF-A0A8D5JSL8-F1
#
_cell.length_a   1.000
_cell.length_b   1.000
_cell.length_c   1.000
_cell.angle_alpha   90.00
_cell.angle_beta   90.00
_cell.angle_gamma   90.00
#
_symmetry.space_group_name_H-M   'P 1'
#
loop_
_entity.id
_entity.type
_entity.pdbx_description
1 polymer ?
#
loop_
_entity_poly.entity_id
_entity_poly.type
_entity_poly.pdbx_seq_one_letter_code
_entity_poly.pdbx_strand_id
1 'polypeptide(L)'
;MYLATNHLPSTSYQLRHSVAEKGAGFRSVLVFDLGRDPSSHFDIFEERAVLFHDDLLEAVERHCPHQSENLLEELLRPFFPRELLFRNRPFYNRRYRKTSTPLSDDERMAIEEQVHEFDRRRLYFIRYGAVDQARLSRLHEKCIRPLLGQSRDEREQFFAAEEQAVSPGEYLRYLHATLQLHRFFDESFAPSFPEALDRATLCDHFVEQLCILNGDKTFWQHKSEAPIADSLHPHLIRYLIMFFDHQPRVRGFGADFARRFMGDHRRFHWPKRTKEKQQQAEALFGRSFEELRKLNKNELSRLFRSKAKELHPDHGGDPQQFIDLTDLYNELSAIIKTDDQL
;
A
#
# COMPACT_ATOMS: atom_id res chain seq x y z
N MET A 1 20.96 -6.95 -6.76
CA MET A 1 20.77 -8.40 -6.56
C MET A 1 19.78 -8.56 -5.42
N TYR A 2 18.93 -9.56 -5.48
CA TYR A 2 17.84 -9.76 -4.54
C TYR A 2 17.58 -11.24 -4.31
N LEU A 3 16.92 -11.54 -3.19
CA LEU A 3 16.44 -12.86 -2.85
C LEU A 3 15.06 -13.05 -3.46
N ALA A 4 14.92 -14.00 -4.38
CA ALA A 4 13.65 -14.41 -4.94
C ALA A 4 13.12 -15.64 -4.18
N THR A 5 11.88 -15.55 -3.70
CA THR A 5 11.17 -16.68 -3.10
C THR A 5 10.12 -17.18 -4.09
N ASN A 6 10.20 -18.47 -4.42
CA ASN A 6 9.21 -19.16 -5.26
C ASN A 6 8.37 -20.07 -4.36
N HIS A 7 7.04 -19.95 -4.40
CA HIS A 7 6.15 -20.69 -3.50
C HIS A 7 5.56 -21.98 -4.09
N LEU A 8 5.76 -22.27 -5.38
CA LEU A 8 5.12 -23.38 -6.08
C LEU A 8 6.16 -24.24 -6.82
N PRO A 9 6.14 -25.59 -6.68
CA PRO A 9 5.27 -26.45 -5.85
C PRO A 9 5.68 -26.56 -4.37
N SER A 10 6.86 -26.06 -4.00
CA SER A 10 7.38 -25.99 -2.64
C SER A 10 8.23 -24.74 -2.51
N THR A 11 8.29 -24.10 -1.34
CA THR A 11 9.12 -22.90 -1.14
C THR A 11 10.58 -23.17 -1.50
N SER A 12 11.09 -22.43 -2.49
CA SER A 12 12.51 -22.43 -2.87
C SER A 12 13.02 -21.00 -3.00
N TYR A 13 14.32 -20.85 -2.84
CA TYR A 13 15.00 -19.57 -2.77
C TYR A 13 16.09 -19.49 -3.84
N GLN A 14 16.16 -18.34 -4.51
CA GLN A 14 17.14 -18.09 -5.56
C GLN A 14 17.73 -16.70 -5.38
N LEU A 15 19.02 -16.55 -5.66
CA LEU A 15 19.64 -15.24 -5.83
C LEU A 15 19.51 -14.84 -7.29
N ARG A 16 18.92 -13.67 -7.51
CA ARG A 16 18.73 -13.10 -8.85
C ARG A 16 19.28 -11.68 -8.92
N HIS A 17 19.67 -11.26 -10.11
CA HIS A 17 20.24 -9.95 -10.36
C HIS A 17 19.47 -9.23 -11.48
N SER A 18 19.03 -8.00 -11.20
CA SER A 18 18.43 -7.13 -12.20
C SER A 18 19.53 -6.52 -13.07
N VAL A 19 19.51 -6.86 -14.36
CA VAL A 19 20.45 -6.34 -15.36
C VAL A 19 19.72 -5.36 -16.25
N ALA A 20 20.26 -4.15 -16.39
CA ALA A 20 19.78 -3.19 -17.38
C ALA A 20 20.09 -3.68 -18.81
N GLU A 21 19.09 -3.72 -19.67
CA GLU A 21 19.25 -4.03 -21.09
C GLU A 21 19.01 -2.77 -21.94
N LYS A 22 19.83 -2.60 -22.98
CA LYS A 22 19.78 -1.39 -23.82
C LYS A 22 18.41 -1.24 -24.47
N GLY A 23 17.62 -0.27 -24.01
CA GLY A 23 16.33 0.10 -24.58
C GLY A 23 15.16 -0.84 -24.27
N ALA A 24 15.32 -1.80 -23.36
CA ALA A 24 14.29 -2.82 -23.06
C ALA A 24 13.95 -2.95 -21.56
N GLY A 25 14.43 -2.02 -20.72
CA GLY A 25 14.21 -2.06 -19.28
C GLY A 25 15.18 -3.00 -18.56
N PHE A 26 14.76 -3.54 -17.41
CA PHE A 26 15.56 -4.45 -16.59
C PHE A 26 15.07 -5.88 -16.71
N ARG A 27 16.00 -6.83 -16.83
CA ARG A 27 15.71 -8.27 -16.82
C ARG A 27 16.29 -8.94 -15.58
N SER A 28 15.56 -9.91 -15.04
CA SER A 28 16.05 -10.78 -13.97
C SER A 28 16.95 -11.90 -14.51
N VAL A 29 18.12 -12.09 -13.89
CA VAL A 29 19.07 -13.16 -14.21
C VAL A 29 19.34 -13.99 -12.97
N LEU A 30 19.26 -15.31 -13.08
CA LEU A 30 19.63 -16.23 -12.00
C LEU A 30 21.14 -16.17 -11.76
N VAL A 31 21.53 -15.93 -10.52
CA VAL A 31 22.93 -15.92 -10.05
C VAL A 31 23.27 -17.24 -9.38
N PHE A 32 22.41 -17.68 -8.46
CA PHE A 32 22.63 -18.89 -7.69
C PHE A 32 21.29 -19.48 -7.21
N ASP A 33 21.18 -20.81 -7.20
CA ASP A 33 20.00 -21.50 -6.66
C ASP A 33 20.31 -22.00 -5.25
N LEU A 34 19.63 -21.44 -4.25
CA LEU A 34 19.82 -21.79 -2.84
C LEU A 34 18.98 -23.02 -2.45
N GLY A 35 18.06 -23.46 -3.31
CA GLY A 35 17.17 -24.57 -3.04
C GLY A 35 16.14 -24.26 -1.94
N ARG A 36 15.79 -25.27 -1.14
CA ARG A 36 14.75 -25.17 -0.11
C ARG A 36 15.25 -24.64 1.24
N ASP A 37 16.53 -24.85 1.52
CA ASP A 37 17.15 -24.47 2.78
C ASP A 37 18.40 -23.60 2.54
N PRO A 38 18.25 -22.27 2.55
CA PRO A 38 19.38 -21.36 2.39
C PRO A 38 20.43 -21.48 3.49
N SER A 39 20.08 -22.05 4.65
CA SER A 39 21.00 -22.28 5.77
C SER A 39 22.09 -23.30 5.44
N SER A 40 21.89 -24.12 4.40
CA SER A 40 22.88 -25.09 3.93
C SER A 40 24.06 -24.45 3.19
N HIS A 41 24.04 -23.13 2.94
CA HIS A 41 25.08 -22.41 2.20
C HIS A 41 25.95 -21.50 3.09
N PHE A 42 25.78 -21.58 4.41
CA PHE A 42 26.63 -20.86 5.34
C PHE A 42 26.80 -21.61 6.67
N ASP A 43 27.97 -21.44 7.26
CA ASP A 43 28.30 -21.91 8.59
C ASP A 43 28.35 -20.73 9.58
N ILE A 44 28.07 -21.02 10.85
CA ILE A 44 28.14 -20.03 11.91
C ILE A 44 29.34 -20.33 12.78
N PHE A 45 30.32 -19.44 12.73
CA PHE A 45 31.52 -19.53 13.54
C PHE A 45 31.33 -18.80 14.87
N GLU A 46 31.52 -19.52 15.97
CA GLU A 46 31.47 -19.01 17.36
C GLU A 46 30.22 -18.18 17.69
N GLU A 47 29.07 -18.46 17.07
CA GLU A 47 27.82 -17.70 17.21
C GLU A 47 27.94 -16.19 16.92
N ARG A 48 28.95 -15.78 16.14
CA ARG A 48 29.31 -14.38 15.93
C ARG A 48 29.46 -14.01 14.47
N ALA A 49 30.10 -14.89 13.70
CA ALA A 49 30.38 -14.66 12.29
C ALA A 49 29.62 -15.68 11.43
N VAL A 50 29.14 -15.21 10.28
CA VAL A 50 28.57 -16.05 9.23
C VAL A 50 29.67 -16.25 8.19
N LEU A 51 29.97 -17.50 7.87
CA LEU A 51 30.92 -17.90 6.83
C LEU A 51 30.14 -18.51 5.69
N PHE A 52 30.15 -17.86 4.52
CA PHE A 52 29.49 -18.39 3.33
C PHE A 52 30.36 -19.42 2.63
N HIS A 53 29.75 -20.41 1.98
CA HIS A 53 30.50 -21.35 1.15
C HIS A 53 31.14 -20.66 -0.07
N ASP A 54 32.30 -21.18 -0.49
CA ASP A 54 33.11 -20.58 -1.57
C ASP A 54 32.36 -20.54 -2.91
N ASP A 55 31.55 -21.55 -3.22
CA ASP A 55 30.76 -21.62 -4.45
C ASP A 55 29.72 -20.48 -4.55
N LEU A 56 29.06 -20.18 -3.43
CA LEU A 56 28.13 -19.06 -3.31
C LEU A 56 28.85 -17.72 -3.43
N LEU A 57 29.99 -17.56 -2.74
CA LEU A 57 30.79 -16.34 -2.80
C LEU A 57 31.30 -16.06 -4.21
N GLU A 58 31.87 -17.06 -4.87
CA GLU A 58 32.35 -16.94 -6.25
C GLU A 58 31.22 -16.57 -7.22
N ALA A 59 30.03 -17.16 -7.06
CA ALA A 59 28.88 -16.85 -7.91
C ALA A 59 28.44 -15.39 -7.77
N VAL A 60 28.41 -14.85 -6.55
CA VAL A 60 28.02 -13.47 -6.29
C VAL A 60 29.11 -12.48 -6.72
N GLU A 61 30.39 -12.79 -6.48
CA GLU A 61 31.53 -11.92 -6.81
C GLU A 61 31.61 -11.63 -8.32
N ARG A 62 31.23 -12.59 -9.18
CA ARG A 62 31.15 -12.39 -10.64
C ARG A 62 30.19 -11.27 -11.06
N HIS A 63 29.17 -10.99 -10.27
CA HIS A 63 28.16 -9.97 -10.56
C HIS A 63 28.30 -8.70 -9.73
N CYS A 64 28.85 -8.80 -8.51
CA CYS A 64 28.96 -7.71 -7.56
C CYS A 64 30.34 -7.74 -6.87
N PRO A 65 31.42 -7.34 -7.57
CA PRO A 65 32.76 -7.40 -7.04
C PRO A 65 32.90 -6.49 -5.81
N HIS A 66 33.66 -6.95 -4.82
CA HIS A 66 33.98 -6.24 -3.57
C HIS A 66 32.81 -5.96 -2.62
N GLN A 67 31.61 -6.48 -2.88
CA GLN A 67 30.43 -6.32 -2.02
C GLN A 67 29.70 -7.64 -1.73
N SER A 68 30.22 -8.77 -2.20
CA SER A 68 29.59 -10.09 -2.12
C SER A 68 29.19 -10.50 -0.69
N GLU A 69 30.11 -10.46 0.27
CA GLU A 69 29.84 -10.84 1.66
C GLU A 69 28.76 -9.96 2.32
N ASN A 70 28.88 -8.63 2.21
CA ASN A 70 27.92 -7.71 2.82
C ASN A 70 26.51 -7.85 2.22
N LEU A 71 26.44 -8.14 0.92
CA LEU A 71 25.20 -8.36 0.19
C LEU A 71 24.57 -9.69 0.59
N LEU A 72 25.37 -10.76 0.70
CA LEU A 72 24.92 -12.07 1.19
C LEU A 72 24.43 -12.00 2.63
N GLU A 73 25.14 -11.28 3.51
CA GLU A 73 24.69 -11.02 4.89
C GLU A 73 23.32 -10.32 4.92
N GLU A 74 23.08 -9.36 4.04
CA GLU A 74 21.81 -8.63 3.96
C GLU A 74 20.68 -9.52 3.44
N LEU A 75 20.91 -10.25 2.35
CA LEU A 75 19.91 -11.07 1.66
C LEU A 75 19.55 -12.34 2.44
N LEU A 76 20.53 -13.00 3.08
CA LEU A 76 20.33 -14.24 3.83
C LEU A 76 20.02 -14.02 5.31
N ARG A 77 20.00 -12.76 5.76
CA ARG A 77 19.64 -12.37 7.12
C ARG A 77 18.38 -13.04 7.68
N PRO A 78 17.28 -13.21 6.91
CA PRO A 78 16.07 -13.86 7.43
C PRO A 78 16.27 -15.32 7.87
N PHE A 79 17.34 -15.97 7.40
CA PHE A 79 17.67 -17.37 7.71
C PHE A 79 18.68 -17.51 8.84
N PHE A 80 19.27 -16.41 9.32
CA PHE A 80 20.21 -16.47 10.43
C PHE A 80 19.52 -16.81 11.76
N PRO A 81 20.17 -17.58 12.65
CA PRO A 81 19.64 -17.85 13.98
C PRO A 81 19.36 -16.57 14.76
N ARG A 82 18.33 -16.63 15.59
CA ARG A 82 17.84 -15.47 16.35
C ARG A 82 18.92 -14.92 17.27
N GLU A 83 19.71 -15.79 17.87
CA GLU A 83 20.81 -15.48 18.78
C GLU A 83 21.85 -14.58 18.10
N LEU A 84 22.24 -14.93 16.87
CA LEU A 84 23.16 -14.15 16.04
C LEU A 84 22.56 -12.78 15.71
N LEU A 85 21.29 -12.74 15.30
CA LEU A 85 20.58 -11.50 14.98
C LEU A 85 20.47 -10.55 16.19
N PHE A 86 20.21 -11.08 17.39
CA PHE A 86 20.16 -10.29 18.63
C PHE A 86 21.52 -9.69 18.97
N ARG A 87 22.60 -10.48 18.88
CA ARG A 87 23.97 -10.05 19.18
C ARG A 87 24.46 -8.99 18.19
N ASN A 88 24.18 -9.19 16.90
CA ASN A 88 24.65 -8.32 15.82
C ASN A 88 23.75 -7.12 15.53
N ARG A 89 22.59 -7.00 16.20
CA ARG A 89 21.64 -5.89 16.07
C ARG A 89 22.28 -4.48 16.10
N PRO A 90 23.27 -4.17 16.97
CA PRO A 90 23.90 -2.85 17.00
C PRO A 90 24.69 -2.52 15.72
N PHE A 91 25.30 -3.53 15.09
CA PHE A 91 26.15 -3.39 13.91
C PHE A 91 25.31 -3.24 12.63
N TYR A 92 24.20 -3.99 12.53
CA TYR A 92 23.28 -3.88 11.39
C TYR A 92 22.63 -2.50 11.30
N ASN A 93 22.16 -1.92 12.40
CA ASN A 93 21.50 -0.61 12.35
C ASN A 93 22.41 0.56 11.94
N ARG A 94 23.74 0.37 11.99
CA ARG A 94 24.74 1.40 11.69
C ARG A 94 25.27 1.30 10.25
N ARG A 95 25.44 0.10 9.71
CA ARG A 95 25.96 -0.14 8.35
C ARG A 95 24.97 0.24 7.25
N TYR A 96 23.67 0.11 7.48
CA TYR A 96 22.64 0.27 6.42
C TYR A 96 21.86 1.59 6.45
N ARG A 97 22.20 2.55 7.31
CA ARG A 97 21.61 3.90 7.24
C ARG A 97 22.24 4.67 6.08
N LYS A 98 21.76 4.43 4.86
CA LYS A 98 21.94 5.38 3.77
C LYS A 98 21.38 6.73 4.23
N THR A 99 22.24 7.74 4.34
CA THR A 99 21.82 9.11 4.61
C THR A 99 20.76 9.48 3.58
N SER A 100 19.61 9.94 4.07
CA SER A 100 18.46 10.23 3.23
C SER A 100 18.70 11.50 2.43
N THR A 101 19.38 11.39 1.29
CA THR A 101 19.62 12.51 0.39
C THR A 101 18.32 12.94 -0.30
N PRO A 102 18.21 14.22 -0.71
CA PRO A 102 17.26 14.62 -1.73
C PRO A 102 17.43 13.77 -2.99
N LEU A 103 16.36 13.61 -3.76
CA LEU A 103 16.44 12.99 -5.08
C LEU A 103 17.07 13.98 -6.07
N SER A 104 17.92 13.46 -6.95
CA SER A 104 18.37 14.24 -8.11
C SER A 104 17.26 14.35 -9.16
N ASP A 105 17.38 15.30 -10.07
CA ASP A 105 16.43 15.45 -11.17
C ASP A 105 16.46 14.22 -12.11
N ASP A 106 17.64 13.61 -12.31
CA ASP A 106 17.78 12.35 -13.05
C ASP A 106 17.00 11.21 -12.38
N GLU A 107 17.04 11.11 -11.03
CA GLU A 107 16.28 10.10 -10.30
C GLU A 107 14.76 10.34 -10.44
N ARG A 108 14.31 11.59 -10.49
CA ARG A 108 12.88 11.91 -10.69
C ARG A 108 12.40 11.52 -12.08
N MET A 109 13.17 11.83 -13.11
CA MET A 109 12.87 11.40 -14.48
C MET A 109 12.84 9.87 -14.57
N ALA A 110 13.80 9.19 -13.94
CA ALA A 110 13.83 7.74 -13.88
C ALA A 110 12.60 7.15 -13.15
N ILE A 111 12.09 7.83 -12.11
CA ILE A 111 10.85 7.40 -11.43
C ILE A 111 9.66 7.46 -12.40
N GLU A 112 9.52 8.56 -13.13
CA GLU A 112 8.41 8.73 -14.07
C GLU A 112 8.46 7.73 -15.23
N GLU A 113 9.65 7.40 -15.71
CA GLU A 113 9.85 6.44 -16.80
C GLU A 113 9.72 4.98 -16.35
N GLN A 114 10.33 4.62 -15.22
CA GLN A 114 10.47 3.22 -14.83
C GLN A 114 9.33 2.73 -13.94
N VAL A 115 8.69 3.59 -13.14
CA VAL A 115 7.78 3.14 -12.08
C VAL A 115 6.33 3.21 -12.54
N HIS A 116 5.71 2.04 -12.67
CA HIS A 116 4.32 1.91 -13.09
C HIS A 116 3.36 2.53 -12.05
N GLU A 117 2.24 3.08 -12.49
CA GLU A 117 1.26 3.72 -11.60
C GLU A 117 0.73 2.74 -10.54
N PHE A 118 0.52 1.47 -10.91
CA PHE A 118 0.14 0.41 -9.98
C PHE A 118 1.12 0.30 -8.80
N ASP A 119 2.43 0.39 -9.05
CA ASP A 119 3.47 0.32 -8.02
C ASP A 119 3.37 1.51 -7.06
N ARG A 120 3.10 2.71 -7.59
CA ARG A 120 2.88 3.92 -6.79
C ARG A 120 1.66 3.78 -5.89
N ARG A 121 0.56 3.23 -6.41
CA ARG A 121 -0.68 2.99 -5.66
C ARG A 121 -0.49 1.98 -4.53
N ARG A 122 0.27 0.90 -4.78
CA ARG A 122 0.66 -0.09 -3.75
C ARG A 122 1.45 0.54 -2.63
N LEU A 123 2.52 1.27 -2.97
CA LEU A 123 3.33 2.00 -1.99
C LEU A 123 2.51 3.01 -1.18
N TYR A 124 1.61 3.74 -1.85
CA TYR A 124 0.77 4.72 -1.18
C TYR A 124 -0.10 4.07 -0.08
N PHE A 125 -0.75 2.95 -0.41
CA PHE A 125 -1.55 2.23 0.58
C PHE A 125 -0.68 1.66 1.70
N ILE A 126 0.44 1.02 1.39
CA ILE A 126 1.31 0.40 2.40
C ILE A 126 1.87 1.48 3.37
N ARG A 127 2.18 2.68 2.88
CA ARG A 127 2.77 3.75 3.70
C ARG A 127 1.73 4.56 4.48
N TYR A 128 0.54 4.79 3.91
CA TYR A 128 -0.45 5.70 4.50
C TYR A 128 -1.76 5.02 4.94
N GLY A 129 -2.01 3.78 4.52
CA GLY A 129 -3.25 3.04 4.79
C GLY A 129 -4.51 3.67 4.20
N ALA A 130 -4.35 4.53 3.19
CA ALA A 130 -5.42 5.30 2.58
C ALA A 130 -5.99 4.60 1.34
N VAL A 131 -7.30 4.36 1.36
CA VAL A 131 -8.06 3.82 0.20
C VAL A 131 -8.27 4.88 -0.86
N ASP A 132 -8.60 6.10 -0.42
CA ASP A 132 -8.68 7.25 -1.31
C ASP A 132 -7.26 7.68 -1.71
N GLN A 133 -7.00 7.59 -3.01
CA GLN A 133 -5.72 7.91 -3.62
C GLN A 133 -5.77 9.19 -4.48
N ALA A 134 -6.77 10.06 -4.31
CA ALA A 134 -6.82 11.37 -4.97
C ALA A 134 -5.56 12.23 -4.71
N ARG A 135 -4.82 11.92 -3.63
CA ARG A 135 -3.57 12.58 -3.23
C ARG A 135 -2.34 11.71 -3.53
N LEU A 136 -2.40 10.79 -4.49
CA LEU A 136 -1.28 9.93 -4.90
C LEU A 136 -0.04 10.73 -5.31
N SER A 137 -0.22 11.89 -5.94
CA SER A 137 0.86 12.83 -6.30
C SER A 137 1.64 13.35 -5.09
N ARG A 138 1.07 13.27 -3.88
CA ARG A 138 1.74 13.66 -2.63
C ARG A 138 2.51 12.51 -1.98
N LEU A 139 2.58 11.33 -2.61
CA LEU A 139 3.47 10.26 -2.19
C LEU A 139 4.89 10.81 -2.14
N HIS A 140 5.53 10.69 -0.99
CA HIS A 140 6.88 11.19 -0.82
C HIS A 140 7.81 10.44 -1.78
N GLU A 141 8.50 11.15 -2.68
CA GLU A 141 9.29 10.54 -3.76
C GLU A 141 10.35 9.55 -3.25
N LYS A 142 10.94 9.81 -2.07
CA LYS A 142 11.86 8.87 -1.39
C LYS A 142 11.29 7.47 -1.12
N CYS A 143 9.96 7.34 -1.01
CA CYS A 143 9.33 6.02 -0.86
C CYS A 143 9.38 5.20 -2.15
N ILE A 144 9.54 5.87 -3.29
CA ILE A 144 9.58 5.26 -4.63
C ILE A 144 11.01 4.89 -5.02
N ARG A 145 12.02 5.60 -4.48
CA ARG A 145 13.45 5.37 -4.74
C ARG A 145 13.90 3.91 -4.71
N PRO A 146 13.40 3.04 -3.79
CA PRO A 146 13.78 1.61 -3.79
C PRO A 146 13.42 0.85 -5.08
N LEU A 147 12.47 1.33 -5.88
CA LEU A 147 12.00 0.65 -7.10
C LEU A 147 12.85 0.96 -8.35
N LEU A 148 13.78 1.90 -8.25
CA LEU A 148 14.64 2.32 -9.36
C LEU A 148 15.70 1.25 -9.64
N GLY A 149 15.96 1.01 -10.92
CA GLY A 149 17.02 0.08 -11.31
C GLY A 149 16.68 -1.40 -11.14
N GLN A 150 15.39 -1.73 -11.03
CA GLN A 150 14.91 -3.07 -10.71
C GLN A 150 14.11 -3.67 -11.87
N SER A 151 14.30 -4.98 -12.11
CA SER A 151 13.43 -5.81 -12.95
C SER A 151 12.03 -5.92 -12.36
N ARG A 152 11.05 -6.37 -13.15
CA ARG A 152 9.69 -6.61 -12.64
C ARG A 152 9.73 -7.62 -11.51
N ASP A 153 10.49 -8.69 -11.69
CA ASP A 153 10.61 -9.76 -10.70
C ASP A 153 11.16 -9.23 -9.35
N GLU A 154 12.22 -8.42 -9.37
CA GLU A 154 12.76 -7.81 -8.16
C GLU A 154 11.73 -6.93 -7.44
N ARG A 155 10.98 -6.11 -8.20
CA ARG A 155 9.91 -5.30 -7.62
C ARG A 155 8.82 -6.17 -7.00
N GLU A 156 8.42 -7.25 -7.65
CA GLU A 156 7.39 -8.12 -7.10
C GLU A 156 7.82 -8.86 -5.84
N GLN A 157 9.11 -9.19 -5.70
CA GLN A 157 9.67 -9.73 -4.47
C GLN A 157 9.72 -8.65 -3.37
N PHE A 158 10.09 -7.41 -3.73
CA PHE A 158 10.01 -6.27 -2.81
C PHE A 158 8.58 -6.04 -2.30
N PHE A 159 7.59 -5.99 -3.19
CA PHE A 159 6.19 -5.83 -2.80
C PHE A 159 5.67 -7.01 -2.01
N ALA A 160 6.05 -8.25 -2.34
CA ALA A 160 5.66 -9.42 -1.55
C ALA A 160 6.12 -9.29 -0.09
N ALA A 161 7.32 -8.75 0.17
CA ALA A 161 7.80 -8.50 1.52
C ALA A 161 7.06 -7.35 2.22
N GLU A 162 6.84 -6.24 1.52
CA GLU A 162 6.13 -5.07 2.07
C GLU A 162 4.63 -5.34 2.33
N GLU A 163 3.99 -6.16 1.50
CA GLU A 163 2.59 -6.55 1.60
C GLU A 163 2.32 -7.43 2.84
N GLN A 164 3.35 -8.07 3.43
CA GLN A 164 3.21 -8.80 4.70
C GLN A 164 2.78 -7.89 5.87
N ALA A 165 3.03 -6.58 5.77
CA ALA A 165 2.56 -5.62 6.77
C ALA A 165 1.05 -5.35 6.69
N VAL A 166 0.41 -5.69 5.56
CA VAL A 166 -1.03 -5.49 5.37
C VAL A 166 -1.79 -6.64 6.03
N SER A 167 -2.73 -6.30 6.92
CA SER A 167 -3.54 -7.32 7.58
C SER A 167 -4.52 -7.98 6.61
N PRO A 168 -4.83 -9.28 6.74
CA PRO A 168 -5.76 -9.97 5.83
C PRO A 168 -7.14 -9.30 5.71
N GLY A 169 -7.62 -8.70 6.79
CA GLY A 169 -8.88 -7.95 6.79
C GLY A 169 -8.86 -6.63 6.01
N GLU A 170 -7.69 -6.16 5.61
CA GLU A 170 -7.49 -4.95 4.79
C GLU A 170 -7.21 -5.24 3.31
N TYR A 171 -7.13 -6.51 2.91
CA TYR A 171 -6.83 -6.88 1.52
C TYR A 171 -7.84 -6.35 0.52
N LEU A 172 -9.13 -6.36 0.84
CA LEU A 172 -10.15 -5.77 -0.03
C LEU A 172 -9.84 -4.30 -0.31
N ARG A 173 -9.53 -3.52 0.73
CA ARG A 173 -9.24 -2.10 0.65
C ARG A 173 -7.94 -1.83 -0.10
N TYR A 174 -6.94 -2.66 0.17
CA TYR A 174 -5.66 -2.62 -0.54
C TYR A 174 -5.89 -2.78 -2.04
N LEU A 175 -6.51 -3.89 -2.45
CA LEU A 175 -6.74 -4.22 -3.85
C LEU A 175 -7.65 -3.21 -4.55
N HIS A 176 -8.71 -2.78 -3.86
CA HIS A 176 -9.61 -1.75 -4.34
C HIS A 176 -8.87 -0.43 -4.65
N ALA A 177 -7.97 -0.01 -3.76
CA ALA A 177 -7.17 1.19 -3.95
C ALA A 177 -6.12 1.00 -5.05
N THR A 178 -5.41 -0.14 -5.05
CA THR A 178 -4.32 -0.41 -5.99
C THR A 178 -4.77 -0.59 -7.42
N LEU A 179 -5.94 -1.21 -7.63
CA LEU A 179 -6.53 -1.41 -8.96
C LEU A 179 -7.49 -0.28 -9.37
N GLN A 180 -7.67 0.75 -8.53
CA GLN A 180 -8.60 1.86 -8.79
C GLN A 180 -10.04 1.38 -9.07
N LEU A 181 -10.52 0.39 -8.31
CA LEU A 181 -11.85 -0.18 -8.55
C LEU A 181 -12.99 0.82 -8.30
N HIS A 182 -12.76 1.86 -7.49
CA HIS A 182 -13.74 2.92 -7.24
C HIS A 182 -14.23 3.64 -8.51
N ARG A 183 -13.50 3.57 -9.62
CA ARG A 183 -13.84 4.27 -10.88
C ARG A 183 -15.04 3.66 -11.60
N PHE A 184 -15.45 2.45 -11.23
CA PHE A 184 -16.59 1.73 -11.80
C PHE A 184 -17.89 1.97 -11.03
N PHE A 185 -17.83 2.78 -9.98
CA PHE A 185 -18.93 3.03 -9.05
C PHE A 185 -19.24 4.53 -9.03
N ASP A 186 -20.52 4.86 -9.11
CA ASP A 186 -21.01 6.25 -9.07
C ASP A 186 -21.26 6.72 -7.62
N GLU A 187 -21.24 5.80 -6.67
CA GLU A 187 -21.47 6.06 -5.26
C GLU A 187 -20.36 6.94 -4.66
N SER A 188 -20.75 8.01 -3.97
CA SER A 188 -19.80 8.97 -3.40
C SER A 188 -18.87 8.36 -2.34
N PHE A 189 -19.28 7.25 -1.72
CA PHE A 189 -18.50 6.52 -0.73
C PHE A 189 -17.55 5.48 -1.34
N ALA A 190 -17.65 5.17 -2.64
CA ALA A 190 -16.85 4.15 -3.30
C ALA A 190 -15.34 4.31 -3.08
N PRO A 191 -14.74 5.53 -3.14
CA PRO A 191 -13.31 5.70 -2.87
C PRO A 191 -12.87 5.37 -1.44
N SER A 192 -13.81 5.30 -0.49
CA SER A 192 -13.52 5.25 0.94
C SER A 192 -13.94 3.96 1.62
N PHE A 193 -15.06 3.40 1.19
CA PHE A 193 -15.76 2.30 1.85
C PHE A 193 -16.12 1.20 0.84
N PRO A 194 -15.11 0.46 0.32
CA PRO A 194 -15.36 -0.61 -0.63
C PRO A 194 -16.18 -1.77 -0.05
N GLU A 195 -16.27 -1.90 1.27
CA GLU A 195 -17.07 -2.92 1.95
C GLU A 195 -18.58 -2.72 1.78
N ALA A 196 -19.03 -1.49 1.47
CA ALA A 196 -20.43 -1.16 1.26
C ALA A 196 -20.89 -1.32 -0.20
N LEU A 197 -19.96 -1.61 -1.12
CA LEU A 197 -20.26 -1.79 -2.54
C LEU A 197 -20.84 -3.17 -2.81
N ASP A 198 -21.58 -3.30 -3.93
CA ASP A 198 -22.05 -4.60 -4.37
C ASP A 198 -20.87 -5.53 -4.68
N ARG A 199 -20.83 -6.66 -3.97
CA ARG A 199 -19.72 -7.60 -4.01
C ARG A 199 -19.62 -8.31 -5.36
N ALA A 200 -20.75 -8.62 -6.00
CA ALA A 200 -20.74 -9.31 -7.30
C ALA A 200 -20.09 -8.41 -8.37
N THR A 201 -20.58 -7.18 -8.48
CA THR A 201 -20.03 -6.17 -9.40
C THR A 201 -18.55 -5.89 -9.11
N LEU A 202 -18.17 -5.81 -7.82
CA LEU A 202 -16.78 -5.60 -7.44
C LEU A 202 -15.85 -6.77 -7.83
N CYS A 203 -16.35 -8.02 -7.74
CA CYS A 203 -15.60 -9.20 -8.19
C CYS A 203 -15.33 -9.16 -9.70
N ASP A 204 -16.34 -8.80 -10.50
CA ASP A 204 -16.22 -8.75 -11.97
C ASP A 204 -15.19 -7.71 -12.40
N HIS A 205 -15.29 -6.49 -11.88
CA HIS A 205 -14.31 -5.43 -12.18
C HIS A 205 -12.91 -5.75 -11.63
N PHE A 206 -12.81 -6.43 -10.50
CA PHE A 206 -11.51 -6.87 -9.98
C PHE A 206 -10.80 -7.80 -10.97
N VAL A 207 -11.49 -8.84 -11.46
CA VAL A 207 -10.93 -9.80 -12.42
C VAL A 207 -10.56 -9.09 -13.72
N GLU A 208 -11.43 -8.21 -14.23
CA GLU A 208 -11.18 -7.42 -15.43
C GLU A 208 -9.91 -6.56 -15.29
N GLN A 209 -9.77 -5.81 -14.20
CA GLN A 209 -8.61 -4.95 -13.98
C GLN A 209 -7.32 -5.76 -13.78
N LEU A 210 -7.40 -6.94 -13.15
CA LEU A 210 -6.24 -7.81 -13.00
C LEU A 210 -5.79 -8.36 -14.37
N CYS A 211 -6.73 -8.72 -15.25
CA CYS A 211 -6.44 -9.15 -16.61
C CYS A 211 -5.83 -8.02 -17.46
N ILE A 212 -6.34 -6.79 -17.32
CA ILE A 212 -5.76 -5.60 -17.98
C ILE A 212 -4.31 -5.39 -17.52
N LEU A 213 -4.06 -5.44 -16.21
CA LEU A 213 -2.71 -5.33 -15.67
C LEU A 213 -1.79 -6.46 -16.16
N ASN A 214 -2.30 -7.69 -16.24
CA ASN A 214 -1.56 -8.84 -16.78
C ASN A 214 -1.17 -8.64 -18.26
N GLY A 215 -2.02 -7.98 -19.06
CA GLY A 215 -1.73 -7.65 -20.46
C GLY A 215 -0.91 -6.37 -20.68
N ASP A 216 -0.66 -5.58 -19.63
CA ASP A 216 -0.02 -4.27 -19.76
C ASP A 216 1.50 -4.40 -20.01
N LYS A 217 1.94 -4.00 -21.20
CA LYS A 217 3.35 -4.04 -21.59
C LYS A 217 4.22 -3.08 -20.80
N THR A 218 3.66 -1.96 -20.34
CA THR A 218 4.40 -0.96 -19.56
C THR A 218 4.69 -1.47 -18.15
N PHE A 219 3.78 -2.28 -17.60
CA PHE A 219 3.93 -2.91 -16.29
C PHE A 219 5.09 -3.90 -16.25
N TRP A 220 5.20 -4.77 -17.28
CA TRP A 220 6.23 -5.82 -17.34
C TRP A 220 7.63 -5.29 -17.68
N GLN A 221 7.75 -4.07 -18.22
CA GLN A 221 8.98 -3.43 -18.72
C GLN A 221 9.68 -4.19 -19.87
N HIS A 222 9.94 -5.49 -19.67
CA HIS A 222 10.63 -6.38 -20.59
C HIS A 222 9.72 -7.51 -21.11
N LYS A 223 9.86 -7.86 -22.38
CA LYS A 223 9.00 -8.86 -23.05
C LYS A 223 9.16 -10.28 -22.49
N SER A 224 10.33 -10.64 -21.98
CA SER A 224 10.55 -11.97 -21.41
C SER A 224 9.90 -12.17 -20.04
N GLU A 225 9.52 -11.08 -19.37
CA GLU A 225 8.84 -11.12 -18.07
C GLU A 225 7.31 -11.01 -18.24
N ALA A 226 6.84 -10.71 -19.44
CA ALA A 226 5.42 -10.72 -19.76
C ALA A 226 4.87 -12.16 -19.76
N PRO A 227 3.60 -12.35 -19.33
CA PRO A 227 2.97 -13.66 -19.32
C PRO A 227 2.92 -14.29 -20.72
N ILE A 228 2.98 -15.61 -20.75
CA ILE A 228 2.66 -16.40 -21.94
C ILE A 228 1.16 -16.19 -22.22
N ALA A 229 0.81 -15.97 -23.49
CA ALA A 229 -0.57 -15.81 -23.93
C ALA A 229 -1.46 -16.90 -23.29
N ASP A 230 -2.58 -16.47 -22.71
CA ASP A 230 -3.62 -17.30 -22.06
C ASP A 230 -3.38 -17.71 -20.60
N SER A 231 -2.35 -17.18 -19.91
CA SER A 231 -2.17 -17.44 -18.47
C SER A 231 -1.94 -16.17 -17.63
N LEU A 232 -2.39 -16.23 -16.37
CA LEU A 232 -2.09 -15.19 -15.39
C LEU A 232 -0.64 -15.37 -14.91
N HIS A 233 0.14 -14.29 -14.92
CA HIS A 233 1.52 -14.34 -14.44
C HIS A 233 1.57 -14.77 -12.95
N PRO A 234 2.51 -15.64 -12.54
CA PRO A 234 2.60 -16.13 -11.15
C PRO A 234 2.59 -15.03 -10.08
N HIS A 235 3.25 -13.90 -10.34
CA HIS A 235 3.27 -12.73 -9.44
C HIS A 235 1.88 -12.14 -9.16
N LEU A 236 0.93 -12.28 -10.07
CA LEU A 236 -0.42 -11.74 -9.92
C LEU A 236 -1.39 -12.71 -9.26
N ILE A 237 -1.07 -14.01 -9.20
CA ILE A 237 -1.91 -15.04 -8.55
C ILE A 237 -2.16 -14.68 -7.08
N ARG A 238 -1.17 -14.11 -6.39
CA ARG A 238 -1.33 -13.70 -4.99
C ARG A 238 -2.47 -12.71 -4.79
N TYR A 239 -2.76 -11.86 -5.78
CA TYR A 239 -3.85 -10.90 -5.70
C TYR A 239 -5.22 -11.54 -5.82
N LEU A 240 -5.35 -12.61 -6.62
CA LEU A 240 -6.57 -13.43 -6.62
C LEU A 240 -6.82 -14.02 -5.24
N ILE A 241 -5.78 -14.64 -4.64
CA ILE A 241 -5.87 -15.24 -3.29
C ILE A 241 -6.25 -14.16 -2.27
N MET A 242 -5.55 -13.02 -2.26
CA MET A 242 -5.83 -11.89 -1.38
C MET A 242 -7.29 -11.39 -1.48
N PHE A 243 -7.89 -11.42 -2.68
CA PHE A 243 -9.24 -10.92 -2.91
C PHE A 243 -10.35 -11.92 -2.55
N PHE A 244 -10.19 -13.19 -2.95
CA PHE A 244 -11.24 -14.20 -2.86
C PHE A 244 -11.17 -15.02 -1.57
N ASP A 245 -9.97 -15.33 -1.06
CA ASP A 245 -9.80 -16.24 0.08
C ASP A 245 -9.88 -15.52 1.43
N HIS A 246 -9.89 -14.18 1.43
CA HIS A 246 -9.92 -13.37 2.64
C HIS A 246 -11.21 -12.56 2.73
N GLN A 247 -11.91 -12.73 3.86
CA GLN A 247 -13.08 -11.94 4.16
C GLN A 247 -12.68 -10.53 4.61
N PRO A 248 -13.33 -9.48 4.06
CA PRO A 248 -13.09 -8.12 4.50
C PRO A 248 -13.48 -7.99 5.97
N ARG A 249 -12.62 -7.35 6.76
CA ARG A 249 -12.96 -7.06 8.15
C ARG A 249 -13.99 -5.94 8.16
N VAL A 250 -15.24 -6.24 8.52
CA VAL A 250 -16.25 -5.23 8.83
C VAL A 250 -15.72 -4.39 10.00
N ARG A 251 -15.31 -3.16 9.71
CA ARG A 251 -14.90 -2.22 10.76
C ARG A 251 -16.13 -1.58 11.35
N GLY A 252 -16.15 -1.44 12.67
CA GLY A 252 -17.01 -0.45 13.31
C GLY A 252 -16.56 0.94 12.85
N PHE A 253 -17.51 1.73 12.36
CA PHE A 253 -17.35 3.08 11.81
C PHE A 253 -16.42 4.01 12.65
N GLY A 254 -16.36 3.81 13.98
CA GLY A 254 -15.56 4.61 14.90
C GLY A 254 -14.03 4.54 14.71
N ALA A 255 -13.47 3.41 14.28
CA ALA A 255 -12.03 3.26 14.10
C ALA A 255 -11.53 3.99 12.83
N ASP A 256 -12.38 4.05 11.80
CA ASP A 256 -12.12 4.80 10.58
C ASP A 256 -12.40 6.28 10.79
N PHE A 257 -13.45 6.65 11.56
CA PHE A 257 -13.66 8.02 12.02
C PHE A 257 -12.42 8.58 12.72
N ALA A 258 -11.84 7.87 13.69
CA ALA A 258 -10.65 8.34 14.39
C ALA A 258 -9.46 8.56 13.44
N ARG A 259 -9.26 7.67 12.46
CA ARG A 259 -8.17 7.75 11.48
C ARG A 259 -8.37 8.90 10.49
N ARG A 260 -9.58 9.06 9.97
CA ARG A 260 -9.97 10.14 9.04
C ARG A 260 -9.92 11.49 9.75
N PHE A 261 -10.47 11.57 10.96
CA PHE A 261 -10.39 12.75 11.83
C PHE A 261 -8.93 13.17 12.08
N MET A 262 -8.05 12.24 12.43
CA MET A 262 -6.62 12.54 12.61
C MET A 262 -5.90 12.95 11.31
N GLY A 263 -6.35 12.48 10.15
CA GLY A 263 -5.79 12.79 8.83
C GLY A 263 -6.25 14.13 8.26
N ASP A 264 -7.53 14.46 8.41
CA ASP A 264 -8.15 15.67 7.86
C ASP A 264 -7.75 16.93 8.63
N HIS A 265 -7.40 16.80 9.91
CA HIS A 265 -6.85 17.91 10.71
C HIS A 265 -5.46 18.38 10.24
N ARG A 266 -4.85 17.72 9.23
CA ARG A 266 -3.52 18.10 8.71
C ARG A 266 -3.55 18.89 7.41
N ARG A 267 -4.69 18.98 6.71
CA ARG A 267 -4.80 19.76 5.45
C ARG A 267 -6.19 20.34 5.30
N PHE A 268 -6.35 21.55 5.82
CA PHE A 268 -7.56 22.34 5.73
C PHE A 268 -7.63 23.13 4.42
N HIS A 269 -8.74 23.03 3.70
CA HIS A 269 -9.12 23.98 2.64
C HIS A 269 -10.64 24.09 2.57
N TRP A 270 -11.16 25.31 2.38
CA TRP A 270 -12.60 25.60 2.39
C TRP A 270 -13.23 25.40 1.00
N PRO A 271 -14.33 24.63 0.87
CA PRO A 271 -15.22 24.72 -0.29
C PRO A 271 -16.13 25.95 -0.19
N LYS A 272 -16.46 26.59 -1.31
CA LYS A 272 -17.51 27.63 -1.37
C LYS A 272 -18.89 26.98 -1.24
N ARG A 273 -19.79 27.59 -0.45
CA ARG A 273 -21.12 27.03 -0.12
C ARG A 273 -22.18 27.33 -1.17
N THR A 274 -23.02 26.33 -1.44
CA THR A 274 -24.24 26.42 -2.27
C THR A 274 -25.48 26.38 -1.36
N LYS A 275 -26.57 27.06 -1.74
CA LYS A 275 -27.85 27.09 -0.99
C LYS A 275 -28.45 25.69 -0.73
N GLU A 276 -28.18 24.74 -1.62
CA GLU A 276 -28.64 23.33 -1.52
C GLU A 276 -28.14 22.65 -0.23
N LYS A 277 -26.90 22.92 0.17
CA LYS A 277 -26.33 22.35 1.41
C LYS A 277 -26.99 22.88 2.69
N GLN A 278 -27.54 24.10 2.65
CA GLN A 278 -28.27 24.67 3.79
C GLN A 278 -29.60 23.95 3.98
N GLN A 279 -30.31 23.67 2.90
CA GLN A 279 -31.58 22.93 2.93
C GLN A 279 -31.38 21.48 3.39
N GLN A 280 -30.29 20.83 2.95
CA GLN A 280 -29.93 19.49 3.43
C GLN A 280 -29.63 19.47 4.94
N ALA A 281 -28.95 20.49 5.47
CA ALA A 281 -28.70 20.63 6.90
C ALA A 281 -30.00 20.75 7.71
N GLU A 282 -30.95 21.54 7.22
CA GLU A 282 -32.24 21.73 7.87
C GLU A 282 -33.07 20.44 7.88
N ALA A 283 -33.06 19.70 6.77
CA ALA A 283 -33.76 18.42 6.63
C ALA A 283 -33.19 17.33 7.56
N LEU A 284 -31.86 17.21 7.66
CA LEU A 284 -31.20 16.15 8.45
C LEU A 284 -31.21 16.41 9.95
N PHE A 285 -31.00 17.67 10.37
CA PHE A 285 -31.00 18.02 11.80
C PHE A 285 -32.38 18.40 12.36
N GLY A 286 -33.37 18.63 11.48
CA GLY A 286 -34.72 19.02 11.88
C GLY A 286 -34.78 20.37 12.62
N ARG A 287 -33.81 21.25 12.35
CA ARG A 287 -33.69 22.60 12.92
C ARG A 287 -33.28 23.56 11.81
N SER A 288 -33.70 24.81 11.93
CA SER A 288 -33.30 25.85 10.97
C SER A 288 -31.78 26.07 11.00
N PHE A 289 -31.21 26.47 9.87
CA PHE A 289 -29.76 26.70 9.79
C PHE A 289 -29.29 27.82 10.74
N GLU A 290 -30.14 28.81 11.00
CA GLU A 290 -29.88 29.87 11.97
C GLU A 290 -29.81 29.37 13.42
N GLU A 291 -30.64 28.38 13.78
CA GLU A 291 -30.59 27.73 15.09
C GLU A 291 -29.34 26.87 15.22
N LEU A 292 -28.95 26.14 14.17
CA LEU A 292 -27.75 25.31 14.16
C LEU A 292 -26.47 26.13 14.33
N ARG A 293 -26.43 27.35 13.78
CA ARG A 293 -25.29 28.26 13.92
C ARG A 293 -25.14 28.83 15.34
N LYS A 294 -26.23 28.99 16.07
CA LYS A 294 -26.23 29.54 17.44
C LYS A 294 -25.86 28.50 18.51
N LEU A 295 -25.75 27.22 18.15
CA LEU A 295 -25.39 26.16 19.09
C LEU A 295 -23.93 26.26 19.52
N ASN A 296 -23.66 25.99 20.79
CA ASN A 296 -22.28 25.78 21.24
C ASN A 296 -21.81 24.38 20.77
N LYS A 297 -20.50 24.21 20.56
CA LYS A 297 -19.84 22.97 20.13
C LYS A 297 -20.30 21.73 20.92
N ASN A 298 -20.51 21.87 22.23
CA ASN A 298 -20.99 20.78 23.09
C ASN A 298 -22.45 20.37 22.79
N GLU A 299 -23.29 21.33 22.42
CA GLU A 299 -24.70 21.12 22.10
C GLU A 299 -24.83 20.52 20.70
N LEU A 300 -24.06 21.03 19.74
CA LEU A 300 -23.96 20.45 18.40
C LEU A 300 -23.45 19.00 18.46
N SER A 301 -22.44 18.71 19.30
CA SER A 301 -21.92 17.35 19.50
C SER A 301 -22.97 16.41 20.10
N ARG A 302 -23.83 16.89 21.01
CA ARG A 302 -24.92 16.10 21.59
C ARG A 302 -26.01 15.81 20.56
N LEU A 303 -26.40 16.82 19.78
CA LEU A 303 -27.37 16.70 18.70
C LEU A 303 -26.90 15.69 17.65
N PHE A 304 -25.64 15.80 17.23
CA PHE A 304 -25.01 14.87 16.29
C PHE A 304 -25.01 13.44 16.83
N ARG A 305 -24.60 13.20 18.08
CA ARG A 305 -24.61 11.85 18.67
C ARG A 305 -26.01 11.24 18.75
N SER A 306 -27.03 12.05 19.02
CA SER A 306 -28.43 11.59 19.02
C SER A 306 -28.86 11.13 17.64
N LYS A 307 -28.61 11.95 16.61
CA LYS A 307 -28.99 11.64 15.22
C LYS A 307 -28.15 10.54 14.59
N ALA A 308 -26.86 10.49 14.91
CA ALA A 308 -25.96 9.42 14.51
C ALA A 308 -26.38 8.07 15.09
N LYS A 309 -26.97 8.04 16.29
CA LYS A 309 -27.50 6.79 16.87
C LYS A 309 -28.77 6.31 16.16
N GLU A 310 -29.62 7.25 15.73
CA GLU A 310 -30.86 6.95 14.98
C GLU A 310 -30.58 6.48 13.54
N LEU A 311 -29.63 7.12 12.86
CA LEU A 311 -29.29 6.87 11.46
C LEU A 311 -28.15 5.86 11.29
N HIS A 312 -27.73 5.16 12.36
CA HIS A 312 -26.58 4.27 12.30
C HIS A 312 -26.88 3.05 11.38
N PRO A 313 -25.98 2.70 10.45
CA PRO A 313 -26.16 1.54 9.57
C PRO A 313 -26.32 0.22 10.33
N ASP A 314 -25.58 0.03 11.44
CA ASP A 314 -25.74 -1.16 12.31
C ASP A 314 -27.14 -1.28 12.96
N HIS A 315 -27.96 -0.23 12.92
CA HIS A 315 -29.35 -0.23 13.38
C HIS A 315 -30.38 -0.22 12.23
N GLY A 316 -29.93 -0.47 10.99
CA GLY A 316 -30.78 -0.47 9.80
C GLY A 316 -31.00 0.92 9.17
N GLY A 317 -30.19 1.91 9.54
CA GLY A 317 -30.21 3.25 8.95
C GLY A 317 -29.58 3.28 7.55
N ASP A 318 -29.97 4.27 6.74
CA ASP A 318 -29.41 4.51 5.41
C ASP A 318 -27.95 5.00 5.53
N PRO A 319 -26.97 4.25 4.99
CA PRO A 319 -25.56 4.66 4.99
C PRO A 319 -25.33 6.04 4.39
N GLN A 320 -26.12 6.43 3.38
CA GLN A 320 -25.96 7.72 2.70
C GLN A 320 -26.34 8.88 3.63
N GLN A 321 -27.47 8.78 4.31
CA GLN A 321 -27.95 9.80 5.26
C GLN A 321 -27.01 9.98 6.45
N PHE A 322 -26.35 8.92 6.89
CA PHE A 322 -25.37 8.98 7.98
C PHE A 322 -24.08 9.72 7.58
N ILE A 323 -23.63 9.53 6.33
CA ILE A 323 -22.47 10.24 5.78
C ILE A 323 -22.80 11.73 5.62
N ASP A 324 -23.97 12.05 5.06
CA ASP A 324 -24.41 13.44 4.88
C ASP A 324 -24.52 14.18 6.23
N LEU A 325 -25.06 13.51 7.26
CA LEU A 325 -25.09 14.03 8.64
C LEU A 325 -23.67 14.34 9.17
N THR A 326 -22.70 13.50 8.85
CA THR A 326 -21.30 13.60 9.31
C THR A 326 -20.58 14.76 8.63
N ASP A 327 -20.75 14.91 7.33
CA ASP A 327 -20.17 16.01 6.56
C ASP A 327 -20.73 17.35 7.04
N LEU A 328 -22.04 17.42 7.26
CA LEU A 328 -22.70 18.63 7.77
C LEU A 328 -22.27 18.98 9.20
N TYR A 329 -22.09 17.99 10.08
CA TYR A 329 -21.57 18.21 11.43
C TYR A 329 -20.14 18.81 11.41
N ASN A 330 -19.26 18.27 10.56
CA ASN A 330 -17.91 18.80 10.41
C ASN A 330 -17.92 20.24 9.89
N GLU A 331 -18.81 20.55 8.94
CA GLU A 331 -19.01 21.90 8.43
C GLU A 331 -19.51 22.87 9.51
N LEU A 332 -20.49 22.46 10.33
CA LEU A 332 -21.05 23.30 11.40
C LEU A 332 -20.08 23.49 12.58
N SER A 333 -19.37 22.44 13.00
CA SER A 333 -18.38 22.52 14.07
C SER A 333 -17.20 23.43 13.71
N ALA A 334 -16.91 23.63 12.43
CA ALA A 334 -15.87 24.56 11.98
C ALA A 334 -16.33 26.03 12.05
N ILE A 335 -17.62 26.32 11.79
CA ILE A 335 -18.19 27.68 11.91
C ILE A 335 -18.10 28.16 13.37
N ILE A 336 -18.57 27.33 14.29
CA ILE A 336 -18.64 27.68 15.73
C ILE A 336 -17.24 27.98 16.28
N LYS A 337 -16.21 27.26 15.82
CA LYS A 337 -14.80 27.54 16.17
C LYS A 337 -14.29 28.90 15.68
N THR A 338 -14.85 29.44 14.62
CA THR A 338 -14.40 30.70 14.01
C THR A 338 -15.05 31.90 14.70
N ASP A 339 -16.30 31.75 15.17
CA ASP A 339 -17.02 32.78 15.95
C ASP A 339 -16.52 32.86 17.42
N ASP A 340 -15.89 31.81 17.98
CA ASP A 340 -15.24 31.80 19.31
C ASP A 340 -13.84 32.49 19.33
N GLN A 341 -13.31 32.90 18.17
CA GLN A 341 -11.99 33.57 18.04
C GLN A 341 -12.08 35.04 17.62
N LEU A 342 -13.29 35.61 17.62
CA LEU A 342 -13.59 37.04 17.52
C LEU A 342 -14.18 37.53 18.85
#